data_AF-A0A3N7G0B7-F1
#
_entry.id   AF-A0A3N7G0B7-F1
#
_cell.length_a   1.000
_cell.length_b   1.000
_cell.length_c   1.000
_cell.angle_alpha   90.00
_cell.angle_beta   90.00
_cell.angle_gamma   90.00
#
_symmetry.space_group_name_H-M   'P 1'
#
loop_
_entity.id
_entity.type
_entity.pdbx_description
1 polymer ?
#
loop_
_entity_poly.entity_id
_entity_poly.type
_entity_poly.pdbx_seq_one_letter_code
_entity_poly.pdbx_strand_id
1 'polypeptide(L)' 'MHTIHMPTIKQLIRTQDSQSEMSPNPRSRGMPQRRGTCTRVYVRLVQIQIVGWTKERIFHYP' A
#
# COMPACT_ATOMS: atom_id res chain seq x y z
N MET A 1 -17.71 13.41 -27.45
CA MET A 1 -18.95 12.60 -27.28
C MET A 1 -18.57 11.33 -26.53
N HIS A 2 -18.75 11.27 -25.21
CA HIS A 2 -18.55 10.03 -24.47
C HIS A 2 -19.82 9.20 -24.58
N THR A 3 -19.79 8.12 -25.36
CA THR A 3 -20.85 7.13 -25.42
C THR A 3 -20.70 6.21 -24.21
N ILE A 4 -21.63 6.31 -23.25
CA ILE A 4 -21.70 5.34 -22.16
C ILE A 4 -22.31 4.07 -22.75
N HIS A 5 -21.46 3.11 -23.06
CA HIS A 5 -21.89 1.79 -23.49
C HIS A 5 -22.38 1.03 -22.26
N MET A 6 -23.64 0.59 -22.29
CA MET A 6 -24.22 -0.18 -21.20
C MET A 6 -23.44 -1.50 -21.07
N PRO A 7 -22.90 -1.83 -19.89
CA PRO A 7 -22.22 -3.10 -19.70
C PRO A 7 -23.23 -4.23 -19.84
N THR A 8 -22.84 -5.25 -20.60
CA THR A 8 -23.61 -6.48 -20.72
C THR A 8 -23.49 -7.31 -19.45
N ILE A 9 -24.49 -8.15 -19.16
CA ILE A 9 -24.48 -9.06 -18.00
C ILE A 9 -23.19 -9.93 -18.00
N LYS A 10 -22.73 -10.36 -19.18
CA LYS A 10 -21.48 -11.14 -19.32
C LYS A 10 -20.24 -10.34 -18.94
N GLN A 11 -20.21 -9.03 -19.20
CA GLN A 11 -19.13 -8.16 -18.77
C GLN A 11 -19.15 -7.99 -17.25
N LEU A 12 -20.33 -7.81 -16.64
CA LEU A 12 -20.48 -7.69 -15.19
C LEU A 12 -19.96 -8.94 -14.45
N ILE A 13 -20.34 -10.13 -14.92
CA ILE A 13 -19.90 -11.41 -14.33
C ILE A 13 -18.36 -11.53 -14.38
N ARG A 14 -17.74 -11.22 -15.53
CA ARG A 14 -16.27 -11.28 -15.69
C ARG A 14 -15.52 -10.25 -14.82
N THR A 15 -16.10 -9.07 -14.63
CA THR A 15 -15.48 -8.02 -13.80
C THR A 15 -15.56 -8.36 -12.31
N GLN A 16 -16.64 -9.00 -11.85
CA GLN A 16 -16.75 -9.44 -10.45
C GLN A 16 -15.72 -10.51 -10.09
N ASP A 17 -15.45 -11.47 -10.97
CA ASP A 17 -14.49 -12.54 -10.70
C ASP A 17 -13.01 -12.08 -10.73
N SER A 18 -12.72 -10.93 -11.36
CA SER A 18 -11.35 -10.45 -11.56
C SER A 18 -10.88 -9.42 -10.53
N GLN A 19 -11.77 -8.89 -9.68
CA GLN A 19 -11.42 -7.94 -8.62
C GLN A 19 -11.00 -8.66 -7.34
N SER A 20 -9.81 -9.25 -7.37
CA SER A 20 -9.12 -9.73 -6.15
C SER A 20 -8.38 -8.56 -5.50
N GLU A 21 -8.94 -7.96 -4.45
CA GLU A 21 -8.22 -6.95 -3.66
C GLU A 21 -7.15 -7.62 -2.78
N MET A 22 -5.89 -7.17 -2.92
CA MET A 22 -4.83 -7.57 -2.00
C MET A 22 -5.06 -6.93 -0.64
N SER A 23 -5.14 -7.76 0.41
CA SER A 23 -5.21 -7.28 1.79
C SER A 23 -4.02 -6.35 2.10
N PRO A 24 -4.24 -5.12 2.61
CA PRO A 24 -3.17 -4.21 3.01
C PRO A 24 -2.22 -4.80 4.06
N ASN A 25 -2.71 -5.77 4.83
CA ASN A 25 -1.92 -6.50 5.81
C ASN A 25 -2.22 -8.01 5.75
N PRO A 26 -1.64 -8.74 4.78
CA PRO A 26 -1.94 -10.16 4.61
C PRO A 26 -1.49 -11.00 5.81
N ARG A 27 -0.58 -10.49 6.64
CA ARG A 27 -0.07 -11.17 7.84
C ARG A 27 -1.09 -11.22 8.98
N SER A 28 -2.01 -10.25 9.05
CA SER A 28 -3.02 -10.20 10.11
C SER A 28 -4.22 -11.10 9.84
N ARG A 29 -4.48 -11.53 8.59
CA ARG A 29 -5.61 -12.44 8.22
C ARG A 29 -6.97 -12.04 8.82
N GLY A 30 -7.22 -10.74 8.99
CA GLY A 30 -8.46 -10.22 9.61
C GLY A 30 -8.43 -10.10 11.14
N MET A 31 -7.35 -10.52 11.81
CA MET A 31 -7.21 -10.35 13.25
C MET A 31 -6.61 -8.97 13.57
N PRO A 32 -7.27 -8.15 14.41
CA PRO A 32 -6.81 -6.80 14.71
C PRO A 32 -5.39 -6.77 15.31
N GLN A 33 -5.01 -7.78 16.09
CA GLN A 33 -3.66 -7.96 16.63
C GLN A 33 -3.23 -9.42 16.61
N ARG A 34 -1.92 -9.65 16.46
CA ARG A 34 -1.31 -10.99 16.49
C ARG A 34 -0.10 -10.99 17.42
N ARG A 35 0.01 -12.01 18.28
CA ARG A 35 1.19 -12.24 19.12
C ARG A 35 2.34 -12.79 18.27
N GLY A 36 3.55 -12.27 18.48
CA GLY A 36 4.77 -12.74 17.81
C GLY A 36 5.96 -12.75 18.75
N THR A 37 6.96 -13.56 18.42
CA THR A 37 8.26 -13.60 19.12
C THR A 37 9.29 -12.83 18.30
N CYS A 38 10.08 -11.99 18.96
CA CYS A 38 11.15 -11.25 18.31
C CYS A 38 12.27 -12.21 17.90
N THR A 39 12.48 -12.40 16.59
CA THR A 39 13.57 -13.25 16.09
C THR A 39 14.91 -12.53 16.14
N ARG A 40 14.95 -11.24 15.79
CA ARG A 40 16.15 -10.39 15.77
C ARG A 40 15.80 -8.91 15.89
N VAL A 41 16.70 -8.13 16.47
CA VAL A 41 16.59 -6.66 16.60
C VAL A 41 17.56 -6.01 15.62
N TYR A 42 17.05 -5.15 14.75
CA TYR A 42 17.82 -4.41 13.75
C TYR A 42 17.48 -2.93 13.81
N VAL A 43 18.47 -2.07 13.54
CA VAL A 43 18.26 -0.64 13.35
C VAL A 43 17.94 -0.39 11.88
N ARG A 44 16.79 0.22 11.59
CA ARG A 44 16.47 0.74 10.27
C ARG A 44 16.81 2.23 10.23
N LEU A 45 17.86 2.59 9.51
CA LEU A 45 18.14 3.97 9.17
C LEU A 45 17.19 4.37 8.03
N VAL A 46 16.23 5.26 8.33
CA VAL A 46 15.31 5.81 7.33
C VAL A 46 15.75 7.24 7.04
N GLN A 47 16.13 7.52 5.80
CA GLN A 47 16.38 8.88 5.34
C GLN A 47 15.02 9.56 5.16
N ILE A 48 14.68 10.47 6.08
CA ILE A 48 13.49 11.30 5.96
C ILE A 48 13.78 12.35 4.89
N GLN A 49 13.28 12.13 3.67
CA GLN A 49 13.23 13.17 2.66
C GLN A 49 12.12 14.15 3.06
N ILE A 50 12.49 15.16 3.85
CA ILE A 50 11.65 16.34 4.00
C ILE A 50 11.63 16.98 2.60
N VAL A 51 10.56 16.74 1.84
CA VAL A 51 10.20 17.54 0.67
C VAL A 51 9.85 18.92 1.19
N GLY A 52 10.90 19.69 1.46
CA GLY A 52 10.81 21.03 2.00
C GLY A 52 10.20 21.96 0.96
N TRP A 53 9.06 22.56 1.31
CA TRP A 53 8.86 23.93 0.91
C TRP A 53 9.74 24.77 1.84
N THR A 54 10.71 25.45 1.23
CA THR A 54 11.68 26.40 1.79
C THR A 54 12.96 25.83 2.43
N LYS A 55 14.04 25.93 1.62
CA LYS A 55 15.44 26.26 1.93
C LYS A 55 15.89 26.17 3.41
N GLU A 56 16.67 25.14 3.76
CA GLU A 56 18.13 25.23 3.99
C GLU A 56 18.69 23.99 4.73
N ARG A 57 19.76 23.43 4.15
CA ARG A 57 20.80 22.53 4.71
C ARG A 57 20.57 21.96 6.12
N ILE A 58 20.29 20.66 6.23
CA ILE A 58 20.71 19.87 7.40
C ILE A 58 21.11 18.44 6.95
N PHE A 59 22.44 18.24 6.96
CA PHE A 59 23.22 16.98 7.07
C PHE A 59 23.22 15.94 5.93
N HIS A 60 24.27 16.06 5.11
CA HIS A 60 24.92 14.93 4.46
C HIS A 60 25.92 14.32 5.47
N TYR A 61 25.77 13.05 5.84
CA TYR A 61 26.85 12.27 6.49
C TYR A 61 27.51 11.38 5.42
N PRO A 62 28.78 10.97 5.60
CA PRO A 62 29.68 10.49 4.56
C PRO A 62 29.27 9.15 3.94
#